data_AF-A0A5C6JMC3-F1
#
_entry.id   AF-A0A5C6JMC3-F1
#
_cell.length_a   1.000
_cell.length_b   1.000
_cell.length_c   1.000
_cell.angle_alpha   90.00
_cell.angle_beta   90.00
_cell.angle_gamma   90.00
#
_symmetry.space_group_name_H-M   'P 1'
#
loop_
_entity.id
_entity.type
_entity.pdbx_description
1 polymer ?
#
loop_
_entity_poly.entity_id
_entity_poly.type
_entity_poly.pdbx_seq_one_letter_code
_entity_poly.pdbx_strand_id
1 'polypeptide(L)'
;MREDRFRGRLGTALTWAVLLLGLWLWGRAVTAVPQETRHTATGDLFALGAAAPARLPPAARPLPAALPQRIDIPRLGVQAPVVARGLDARGAPEPPPFDQPGVVGWYGAGTRPGASGTALMVGHLDTETRPAVFHGLRTLTPGATVRVVRSDGAVARFTVEGVRVLPRTGFDARQAYAPRVPGRAELRLITCGGDFRDGAYTANVVVSAYLTGSTG
;
A
#
# COMPACT_ATOMS: atom_id res chain seq x y z
N MET A 1 -6.04 68.24 -11.18
CA MET A 1 -6.33 67.21 -10.16
C MET A 1 -6.20 65.84 -10.81
N ARG A 2 -5.31 64.97 -10.26
CA ARG A 2 -4.99 63.57 -10.64
C ARG A 2 -4.03 63.45 -11.85
N GLU A 3 -2.72 63.27 -11.73
CA GLU A 3 -1.85 62.31 -10.98
C GLU A 3 -2.05 60.82 -11.35
N ASP A 4 -1.03 60.30 -12.06
CA ASP A 4 -0.26 59.09 -11.79
C ASP A 4 -0.98 57.76 -11.60
N ARG A 5 -1.04 56.94 -12.67
CA ARG A 5 -1.22 55.49 -12.51
C ARG A 5 -0.79 54.56 -13.65
N PHE A 6 0.25 54.88 -14.44
CA PHE A 6 0.64 54.00 -15.57
C PHE A 6 2.09 53.48 -15.62
N ARG A 7 2.93 53.75 -14.61
CA ARG A 7 4.35 53.31 -14.63
C ARG A 7 4.69 52.10 -13.74
N GLY A 8 3.73 51.53 -13.00
CA GLY A 8 4.01 50.49 -11.99
C GLY A 8 3.89 49.02 -12.39
N ARG A 9 3.41 48.68 -13.61
CA ARG A 9 3.15 47.27 -14.00
C ARG A 9 4.13 46.66 -15.01
N LEU A 10 5.02 47.47 -15.59
CA LEU A 10 6.04 46.98 -16.54
C LEU A 10 7.32 46.49 -15.85
N GLY A 11 7.62 47.00 -14.65
CA GLY A 11 8.82 46.60 -13.91
C GLY A 11 8.77 45.17 -13.37
N THR A 12 7.60 44.72 -12.90
CA THR A 12 7.46 43.40 -12.27
C THR A 12 7.45 42.25 -13.27
N ALA A 13 6.92 42.45 -14.48
CA ALA A 13 6.94 41.44 -15.53
C ALA A 13 8.37 41.13 -16.03
N LEU A 14 9.24 42.14 -16.07
CA LEU A 14 10.64 41.95 -16.46
C LEU A 14 11.43 41.16 -15.40
N THR A 15 11.14 41.39 -14.10
CA THR A 15 11.81 40.66 -13.01
C THR A 15 11.49 39.16 -13.02
N TRP A 16 10.23 38.79 -13.32
CA TRP A 16 9.83 37.39 -13.44
C TRP A 16 10.43 36.70 -14.67
N ALA A 17 10.57 37.41 -15.81
CA ALA A 17 11.19 36.84 -17.00
C ALA A 17 12.69 36.53 -16.81
N VAL A 18 13.43 37.41 -16.13
CA VAL A 18 14.86 37.18 -15.83
C VAL A 18 15.05 36.03 -14.83
N LEU A 19 14.19 35.91 -13.82
CA LEU A 19 14.23 34.79 -12.86
C LEU A 19 13.93 33.43 -13.51
N LEU A 20 12.93 33.36 -14.41
CA LEU A 20 12.60 32.14 -15.13
C LEU A 20 13.70 31.74 -16.13
N LEU A 21 14.34 32.70 -16.81
CA LEU A 21 15.45 32.43 -17.72
C LEU A 21 16.71 31.95 -16.95
N GLY A 22 16.99 32.53 -15.79
CA GLY A 22 18.08 32.09 -14.90
C GLY A 22 17.87 30.66 -14.40
N LEU A 23 16.64 30.31 -14.00
CA LEU A 23 16.28 28.95 -13.57
C LEU A 23 16.35 27.94 -14.73
N TRP A 24 15.99 28.36 -15.95
CA TRP A 24 16.09 27.52 -17.15
C TRP A 24 17.54 27.26 -17.58
N LEU A 25 18.43 28.26 -17.45
CA LEU A 25 19.86 28.10 -17.74
C LEU A 25 20.59 27.26 -16.67
N TRP A 26 20.20 27.36 -15.40
CA TRP A 26 20.77 26.52 -14.33
C TRP A 26 20.37 25.04 -14.45
N GLY A 27 19.15 24.76 -14.95
CA GLY A 27 18.70 23.40 -15.26
C GLY A 27 19.47 22.71 -16.39
N ARG A 28 20.14 23.46 -17.27
CA ARG A 28 20.96 22.92 -18.36
C ARG A 28 22.40 22.58 -17.97
N ALA A 29 22.87 23.06 -16.82
CA ALA A 29 24.21 22.78 -16.30
C ALA A 29 24.28 21.51 -15.43
N VAL A 30 23.15 20.91 -15.06
CA VAL A 30 23.07 19.68 -14.24
C VAL A 30 22.86 18.40 -15.07
N THR A 31 22.66 18.52 -16.39
CA THR A 31 22.45 17.38 -17.29
C THR A 31 23.59 17.19 -18.31
N ALA A 32 24.84 17.45 -17.90
CA ALA A 32 26.01 16.98 -18.63
C ALA A 32 26.41 15.60 -18.11
N VAL A 33 25.78 14.55 -18.64
CA VAL A 33 26.28 13.18 -18.50
C VAL A 33 27.48 13.05 -19.44
N PRO A 34 28.69 12.70 -18.96
CA PRO A 34 29.80 12.40 -19.86
C PRO A 34 29.43 11.20 -20.74
N GLN A 35 29.43 11.41 -22.06
CA GLN A 35 29.41 10.31 -23.01
C GLN A 35 30.78 9.62 -22.99
N GLU A 36 30.92 8.57 -22.17
CA GLU A 36 32.01 7.61 -22.34
C GLU A 36 31.75 6.77 -23.60
N THR A 37 32.64 7.00 -24.57
CA THR A 37 33.21 6.07 -25.53
C THR A 37 32.41 4.81 -25.84
N ARG A 38 31.78 4.80 -27.02
CA ARG A 38 31.37 3.57 -27.72
C ARG A 38 32.61 2.70 -27.96
N HIS A 39 32.70 1.59 -27.24
CA HIS A 39 33.45 0.42 -27.71
C HIS A 39 32.46 -0.55 -28.35
N THR A 40 32.58 -0.67 -29.67
CA THR A 40 31.96 -1.73 -30.46
C THR A 40 32.61 -3.06 -30.04
N ALA A 41 31.90 -3.86 -29.25
CA ALA A 41 32.17 -5.29 -29.12
C ALA A 41 31.01 -6.03 -29.77
N THR A 42 31.23 -6.41 -31.02
CA THR A 42 30.45 -7.40 -31.76
C THR A 42 30.54 -8.74 -31.04
N GLY A 43 29.39 -9.30 -30.67
CA GLY A 43 29.27 -10.69 -30.19
C GLY A 43 28.61 -10.80 -28.81
N ASP A 44 27.53 -11.58 -28.74
CA ASP A 44 26.97 -12.19 -27.53
C ASP A 44 26.12 -11.35 -26.55
N LEU A 45 25.09 -10.64 -27.03
CA LEU A 45 24.00 -10.13 -26.16
C LEU A 45 22.59 -10.53 -26.63
N PHE A 46 22.43 -11.70 -27.25
CA PHE A 46 21.11 -12.34 -27.38
C PHE A 46 20.73 -13.23 -26.19
N ALA A 47 21.55 -13.23 -25.14
CA ALA A 47 21.17 -13.71 -23.81
C ALA A 47 20.79 -12.53 -22.90
N LEU A 48 19.84 -11.68 -23.34
CA LEU A 48 19.13 -10.81 -22.41
C LEU A 48 18.28 -11.71 -21.52
N GLY A 49 18.89 -12.13 -20.40
CA GLY A 49 18.26 -12.94 -19.38
C GLY A 49 16.91 -12.35 -19.04
N ALA A 50 15.87 -13.18 -19.19
CA ALA A 50 14.65 -12.97 -18.45
C ALA A 50 15.06 -12.70 -17.00
N ALA A 51 14.77 -11.50 -16.49
CA ALA A 51 15.02 -11.17 -15.09
C ALA A 51 14.41 -12.31 -14.27
N ALA A 52 15.25 -13.08 -13.58
CA ALA A 52 14.78 -14.15 -12.73
C ALA A 52 13.70 -13.56 -11.81
N PRO A 53 12.54 -14.23 -11.63
CA PRO A 53 11.47 -13.68 -10.80
C PRO A 53 12.07 -13.31 -9.45
N ALA A 54 11.93 -12.04 -9.06
CA ALA A 54 12.49 -11.51 -7.83
C ALA A 54 12.02 -12.41 -6.67
N ARG A 55 12.97 -13.12 -6.05
CA ARG A 55 12.65 -14.02 -4.95
C ARG A 55 12.11 -13.20 -3.77
N LEU A 56 10.97 -13.62 -3.22
CA LEU A 56 10.44 -12.99 -2.02
C LEU A 56 11.40 -13.23 -0.83
N PRO A 57 11.53 -12.28 0.10
CA PRO A 57 12.38 -12.43 1.28
C PRO A 57 11.95 -13.62 2.16
N PRO A 58 12.89 -14.25 2.90
CA PRO A 58 12.54 -15.34 3.82
C PRO A 58 11.59 -14.86 4.92
N ALA A 59 10.78 -15.78 5.45
CA ALA A 59 9.90 -15.47 6.57
C ALA A 59 10.72 -15.21 7.85
N ALA A 60 10.36 -14.18 8.59
CA ALA A 60 10.95 -13.89 9.89
C ALA A 60 10.29 -14.70 11.01
N ARG A 61 10.98 -14.83 12.13
CA ARG A 61 10.41 -15.45 13.34
C ARG A 61 9.23 -14.62 13.85
N PRO A 62 8.12 -15.25 14.28
CA PRO A 62 7.03 -14.53 14.92
C PRO A 62 7.49 -13.70 16.11
N LEU A 63 6.84 -12.55 16.29
CA LEU A 63 7.05 -11.64 17.40
C LEU A 63 6.14 -12.01 18.58
N PRO A 64 6.43 -11.50 19.79
CA PRO A 64 5.47 -11.48 20.89
C PRO A 64 4.13 -10.84 20.48
N ALA A 65 3.08 -11.15 21.22
CA ALA A 65 1.77 -10.55 21.04
C ALA A 65 1.78 -9.06 21.44
N ALA A 66 1.40 -8.16 20.54
CA ALA A 66 1.16 -6.74 20.84
C ALA A 66 -0.03 -6.20 20.03
N LEU A 67 -0.67 -5.14 20.50
CA LEU A 67 -1.86 -4.57 19.84
C LEU A 67 -1.44 -3.76 18.62
N PRO A 68 -2.13 -3.90 17.47
CA PRO A 68 -1.89 -3.02 16.33
C PRO A 68 -2.49 -1.63 16.59
N GLN A 69 -1.74 -0.60 16.22
CA GLN A 69 -2.18 0.80 16.36
C GLN A 69 -2.37 1.49 15.02
N ARG A 70 -1.50 1.19 14.05
CA ARG A 70 -1.55 1.77 12.70
C ARG A 70 -1.06 0.77 11.67
N ILE A 71 -1.64 0.81 10.49
CA ILE A 71 -1.14 0.10 9.31
C ILE A 71 -0.66 1.11 8.27
N ASP A 72 0.52 0.85 7.71
CA ASP A 72 1.06 1.60 6.59
C ASP A 72 1.22 0.67 5.37
N ILE A 73 0.76 1.12 4.21
CA ILE A 73 0.98 0.43 2.92
C ILE A 73 1.57 1.46 1.95
N PRO A 74 2.91 1.63 1.93
CA PRO A 74 3.56 2.73 1.20
C PRO A 74 3.19 2.80 -0.28
N ARG A 75 3.08 1.64 -0.95
CA ARG A 75 2.72 1.56 -2.37
C ARG A 75 1.32 2.11 -2.68
N LEU A 76 0.44 2.15 -1.68
CA LEU A 76 -0.92 2.68 -1.80
C LEU A 76 -1.07 4.07 -1.14
N GLY A 77 -0.01 4.64 -0.56
CA GLY A 77 -0.09 5.87 0.24
C GLY A 77 -0.95 5.74 1.50
N VAL A 78 -1.22 4.51 1.97
CA VAL A 78 -2.07 4.27 3.15
C VAL A 78 -1.26 4.45 4.42
N GLN A 79 -1.79 5.26 5.33
CA GLN A 79 -1.42 5.34 6.74
C GLN A 79 -2.72 5.47 7.55
N ALA A 80 -3.15 4.39 8.20
CA ALA A 80 -4.48 4.30 8.77
C ALA A 80 -4.46 3.78 10.20
N PRO A 81 -5.22 4.39 11.13
CA PRO A 81 -5.38 3.84 12.46
C PRO A 81 -6.09 2.47 12.40
N VAL A 82 -5.72 1.60 13.34
CA VAL A 82 -6.33 0.28 13.48
C VAL A 82 -7.21 0.24 14.72
N VAL A 83 -8.44 -0.23 14.57
CA VAL A 83 -9.38 -0.43 15.67
C VAL A 83 -9.75 -1.90 15.81
N ALA A 84 -9.93 -2.37 17.05
CA ALA A 84 -10.40 -3.73 17.29
C ALA A 84 -11.87 -3.85 16.88
N ARG A 85 -12.20 -4.92 16.15
CA ARG A 85 -13.55 -5.29 15.71
C ARG A 85 -13.85 -6.75 16.07
N GLY A 86 -15.14 -7.06 16.12
CA GLY A 86 -15.63 -8.42 16.33
C GLY A 86 -15.77 -9.19 15.02
N LEU A 87 -16.64 -10.20 15.06
CA LEU A 87 -17.20 -10.83 13.87
C LEU A 87 -18.63 -10.34 13.68
N ASP A 88 -19.08 -10.30 12.43
CA ASP A 88 -20.49 -10.09 12.11
C ASP A 88 -21.33 -11.35 12.40
N ALA A 89 -22.64 -11.26 12.18
CA ALA A 89 -23.57 -12.38 12.38
C ALA A 89 -23.27 -13.63 11.51
N ARG A 90 -22.43 -13.49 10.49
CA ARG A 90 -22.00 -14.56 9.58
C ARG A 90 -20.60 -15.09 9.92
N GLY A 91 -19.99 -14.60 11.01
CA GLY A 91 -18.66 -15.01 11.45
C GLY A 91 -17.52 -14.41 10.63
N ALA A 92 -17.77 -13.37 9.82
CA ALA A 92 -16.73 -12.66 9.10
C ALA A 92 -16.19 -11.49 9.93
N PRO A 93 -14.91 -11.10 9.81
CA PRO A 93 -14.39 -9.92 10.49
C PRO A 93 -15.22 -8.68 10.15
N GLU A 94 -15.74 -8.03 11.18
CA GLU A 94 -16.63 -6.88 11.01
C GLU A 94 -15.80 -5.66 10.54
N PRO A 95 -16.20 -5.00 9.45
CA PRO A 95 -15.50 -3.80 8.98
C PRO A 95 -15.62 -2.64 9.99
N PRO A 96 -14.76 -1.62 9.89
CA PRO A 96 -14.95 -0.38 10.64
C PRO A 96 -16.26 0.32 10.24
N PRO A 97 -16.77 1.26 11.07
CA PRO A 97 -17.93 2.08 10.71
C PRO A 97 -17.78 2.74 9.34
N PHE A 98 -18.87 2.80 8.56
CA PHE A 98 -18.83 3.26 7.16
C PHE A 98 -18.54 4.77 7.03
N ASP A 99 -18.89 5.55 8.05
CA ASP A 99 -18.54 6.97 8.21
C ASP A 99 -17.05 7.19 8.53
N GLN A 100 -16.28 6.11 8.75
CA GLN A 100 -14.84 6.12 9.02
C GLN A 100 -14.03 5.43 7.91
N PRO A 101 -14.08 5.92 6.67
CA PRO A 101 -13.44 5.28 5.52
C PRO A 101 -11.91 5.30 5.53
N GLY A 102 -11.28 6.02 6.46
CA GLY A 102 -9.83 6.04 6.67
C GLY A 102 -9.33 5.07 7.74
N VAL A 103 -10.21 4.27 8.34
CA VAL A 103 -9.91 3.38 9.46
C VAL A 103 -9.83 1.92 8.99
N VAL A 104 -8.98 1.12 9.63
CA VAL A 104 -8.91 -0.33 9.42
C VAL A 104 -9.40 -1.06 10.65
N GLY A 105 -10.28 -2.04 10.47
CA GLY A 105 -10.70 -2.96 11.51
C GLY A 105 -9.75 -4.15 11.59
N TRP A 106 -9.34 -4.55 12.79
CA TRP A 106 -8.64 -5.80 13.06
C TRP A 106 -9.53 -6.73 13.88
N TYR A 107 -9.58 -8.02 13.55
CA TYR A 107 -10.35 -8.99 14.34
C TYR A 107 -9.69 -9.20 15.72
N GLY A 108 -10.27 -8.57 16.75
CA GLY A 108 -9.63 -8.36 18.05
C GLY A 108 -9.44 -9.60 18.92
N ALA A 109 -10.29 -10.62 18.72
CA ALA A 109 -10.17 -11.91 19.41
C ALA A 109 -9.22 -12.88 18.68
N GLY A 110 -8.68 -12.48 17.52
CA GLY A 110 -7.79 -13.31 16.70
C GLY A 110 -6.30 -13.10 16.97
N THR A 111 -5.48 -13.56 16.02
CA THR A 111 -4.02 -13.39 16.08
C THR A 111 -3.65 -11.91 16.00
N ARG A 112 -2.77 -11.48 16.90
CA ARG A 112 -2.17 -10.15 16.89
C ARG A 112 -1.13 -10.05 15.76
N PRO A 113 -1.12 -8.98 14.95
CA PRO A 113 -0.22 -8.86 13.81
C PRO A 113 1.26 -9.00 14.20
N GLY A 114 1.89 -10.05 13.67
CA GLY A 114 3.30 -10.38 13.88
C GLY A 114 3.49 -11.57 14.81
N ALA A 115 2.48 -11.96 15.59
CA ALA A 115 2.47 -13.22 16.31
C ALA A 115 2.18 -14.41 15.37
N SER A 116 2.46 -15.62 15.85
CA SER A 116 2.20 -16.86 15.10
C SER A 116 0.70 -17.03 14.83
N GLY A 117 0.36 -17.39 13.59
CA GLY A 117 -1.02 -17.49 13.09
C GLY A 117 -1.38 -16.37 12.11
N THR A 118 -2.67 -16.26 11.79
CA THR A 118 -3.17 -15.33 10.77
C THR A 118 -3.93 -14.16 11.41
N ALA A 119 -3.38 -12.95 11.33
CA ALA A 119 -4.10 -11.74 11.69
C ALA A 119 -5.02 -11.30 10.54
N LEU A 120 -6.26 -10.94 10.85
CA LEU A 120 -7.26 -10.49 9.87
C LEU A 120 -7.51 -9.00 10.02
N MET A 121 -7.36 -8.26 8.93
CA MET A 121 -7.69 -6.83 8.86
C MET A 121 -8.65 -6.55 7.70
N VAL A 122 -9.66 -5.76 7.98
CA VAL A 122 -10.74 -5.38 7.05
C VAL A 122 -10.84 -3.87 6.92
N GLY A 123 -11.17 -3.41 5.72
CA GLY A 123 -11.39 -2.01 5.44
C GLY A 123 -12.27 -1.83 4.21
N HIS A 124 -12.97 -0.71 4.13
CA HIS A 124 -13.85 -0.40 3.02
C HIS A 124 -13.05 -0.18 1.72
N LEU A 125 -13.64 -0.60 0.60
CA LEU A 125 -13.10 -0.33 -0.74
C LEU A 125 -13.36 1.14 -1.10
N ASP A 126 -14.59 1.58 -0.83
CA ASP A 126 -15.07 2.93 -1.01
C ASP A 126 -16.27 3.21 -0.09
N THR A 127 -16.73 4.44 -0.17
CA THR A 127 -17.98 4.93 0.38
C THR A 127 -18.90 5.30 -0.78
N GLU A 128 -20.12 5.73 -0.47
CA GLU A 128 -21.04 6.28 -1.47
C GLU A 128 -20.45 7.43 -2.31
N THR A 129 -19.48 8.17 -1.78
CA THR A 129 -18.99 9.41 -2.42
C THR A 129 -17.50 9.41 -2.77
N ARG A 130 -16.71 8.47 -2.22
CA ARG A 130 -15.24 8.49 -2.39
C ARG A 130 -14.56 7.16 -2.09
N PRO A 131 -13.35 6.94 -2.64
CA PRO A 131 -12.46 5.86 -2.21
C PRO A 131 -12.22 5.80 -0.70
N ALA A 132 -12.04 4.59 -0.18
CA ALA A 132 -11.73 4.33 1.23
C ALA A 132 -10.34 3.68 1.39
N VAL A 133 -9.97 3.34 2.62
CA VAL A 133 -8.61 2.95 3.02
C VAL A 133 -8.03 1.81 2.19
N PHE A 134 -8.86 0.89 1.71
CA PHE A 134 -8.45 -0.30 0.98
C PHE A 134 -8.85 -0.29 -0.51
N HIS A 135 -9.22 0.88 -1.04
CA HIS A 135 -9.56 1.06 -2.47
C HIS A 135 -8.53 0.42 -3.42
N GLY A 136 -7.24 0.61 -3.13
CA GLY A 136 -6.12 0.13 -3.95
C GLY A 136 -5.66 -1.29 -3.66
N LEU A 137 -6.27 -2.06 -2.74
CA LEU A 137 -5.72 -3.36 -2.35
C LEU A 137 -5.54 -4.33 -3.54
N ARG A 138 -6.44 -4.29 -4.53
CA ARG A 138 -6.37 -5.15 -5.72
C ARG A 138 -5.14 -4.89 -6.60
N THR A 139 -4.51 -3.73 -6.47
CA THR A 139 -3.35 -3.33 -7.29
C THR A 139 -2.02 -3.69 -6.65
N LEU A 140 -2.03 -4.27 -5.43
CA LEU A 140 -0.83 -4.81 -4.81
C LEU A 140 -0.32 -6.01 -5.61
N THR A 141 0.99 -6.17 -5.66
CA THR A 141 1.65 -7.34 -6.25
C THR A 141 2.54 -8.01 -5.21
N PRO A 142 2.91 -9.28 -5.38
CA PRO A 142 3.91 -9.93 -4.55
C PRO A 142 5.18 -9.07 -4.43
N GLY A 143 5.75 -9.04 -3.23
CA GLY A 143 6.90 -8.19 -2.88
C GLY A 143 6.53 -6.84 -2.26
N ALA A 144 5.28 -6.37 -2.38
CA ALA A 144 4.84 -5.13 -1.75
C ALA A 144 4.92 -5.22 -0.22
N THR A 145 5.33 -4.13 0.43
CA THR A 145 5.46 -4.06 1.90
C THR A 145 4.18 -3.56 2.56
N VAL A 146 3.81 -4.21 3.66
CA VAL A 146 2.79 -3.76 4.62
C VAL A 146 3.47 -3.64 5.98
N ARG A 147 3.27 -2.53 6.69
CA ARG A 147 3.84 -2.32 8.02
C ARG A 147 2.73 -2.17 9.04
N VAL A 148 2.86 -2.84 10.17
CA VAL A 148 1.94 -2.67 11.31
C VAL A 148 2.72 -2.12 12.48
N VAL A 149 2.37 -0.90 12.89
CA VAL A 149 2.88 -0.25 14.09
C VAL A 149 2.14 -0.81 15.28
N ARG A 150 2.88 -1.23 16.30
CA ARG A 150 2.36 -1.98 17.43
C ARG A 150 2.54 -1.20 18.73
N SER A 151 1.74 -1.56 19.73
CA SER A 151 1.74 -0.95 21.06
C SER A 151 3.02 -1.16 21.87
N ASP A 152 3.88 -2.10 21.47
CA ASP A 152 5.19 -2.35 22.07
C ASP A 152 6.31 -1.48 21.46
N GLY A 153 5.95 -0.50 20.62
CA GLY A 153 6.90 0.37 19.92
C GLY A 153 7.51 -0.25 18.67
N ALA A 154 7.33 -1.57 18.45
CA ALA A 154 7.86 -2.24 17.29
C ALA A 154 7.01 -2.00 16.04
N VAL A 155 7.65 -2.09 14.87
CA VAL A 155 6.99 -2.12 13.56
C VAL A 155 7.17 -3.50 12.96
N ALA A 156 6.08 -4.27 12.84
CA ALA A 156 6.08 -5.54 12.13
C ALA A 156 6.01 -5.28 10.62
N ARG A 157 6.98 -5.78 9.86
CA ARG A 157 7.05 -5.65 8.40
C ARG A 157 6.62 -6.97 7.75
N PHE A 158 5.63 -6.87 6.88
CA PHE A 158 5.10 -7.98 6.11
C PHE A 158 5.36 -7.77 4.63
N THR A 159 5.56 -8.86 3.91
CA THR A 159 5.65 -8.87 2.45
C THR A 159 4.44 -9.57 1.86
N VAL A 160 3.77 -8.91 0.91
CA VAL A 160 2.69 -9.50 0.14
C VAL A 160 3.22 -10.68 -0.66
N GLU A 161 2.55 -11.82 -0.54
CA GLU A 161 2.86 -13.04 -1.30
C GLU A 161 1.80 -13.36 -2.35
N GLY A 162 0.61 -12.77 -2.23
CA GLY A 162 -0.44 -12.94 -3.24
C GLY A 162 -1.66 -12.09 -2.97
N VAL A 163 -2.41 -11.85 -4.04
CA VAL A 163 -3.71 -11.19 -4.03
C VAL A 163 -4.70 -12.12 -4.71
N ARG A 164 -5.85 -12.35 -4.08
CA ARG A 164 -6.93 -13.17 -4.64
C ARG A 164 -8.22 -12.37 -4.67
N VAL A 165 -9.00 -12.54 -5.73
CA VAL A 165 -10.37 -12.06 -5.82
C VAL A 165 -11.28 -13.26 -5.65
N LEU A 166 -12.02 -13.28 -4.55
CA LEU A 166 -12.90 -14.40 -4.18
C LEU A 166 -14.34 -13.97 -4.38
N PRO A 167 -15.11 -14.60 -5.28
CA PRO A 167 -16.54 -14.33 -5.42
C PRO A 167 -17.27 -14.52 -4.08
N ARG A 168 -18.30 -13.71 -3.83
CA ARG A 168 -19.15 -13.88 -2.65
C ARG A 168 -20.03 -15.12 -2.76
N THR A 169 -20.45 -15.45 -3.99
CA THR A 169 -21.15 -16.70 -4.30
C THR A 169 -20.21 -17.88 -4.07
N GLY A 170 -20.56 -18.78 -3.15
CA GLY A 170 -19.70 -19.92 -2.81
C GLY A 170 -18.43 -19.54 -2.05
N PHE A 171 -18.43 -18.42 -1.32
CA PHE A 171 -17.27 -17.95 -0.57
C PHE A 171 -16.77 -19.00 0.44
N ASP A 172 -15.52 -19.43 0.26
CA ASP A 172 -14.83 -20.32 1.20
C ASP A 172 -13.95 -19.52 2.16
N ALA A 173 -14.39 -19.43 3.41
CA ALA A 173 -13.66 -18.76 4.48
C ALA A 173 -12.28 -19.39 4.76
N ARG A 174 -12.09 -20.69 4.52
CA ARG A 174 -10.77 -21.32 4.65
C ARG A 174 -9.81 -20.78 3.61
N GLN A 175 -10.24 -20.64 2.37
CA GLN A 175 -9.41 -20.07 1.30
C GLN A 175 -8.99 -18.63 1.60
N ALA A 176 -9.86 -17.86 2.26
CA ALA A 176 -9.61 -16.48 2.64
C ALA A 176 -8.72 -16.34 3.89
N TYR A 177 -9.01 -17.10 4.94
CA TYR A 177 -8.50 -16.82 6.29
C TYR A 177 -7.51 -17.86 6.84
N ALA A 178 -7.47 -19.08 6.27
CA ALA A 178 -6.62 -20.13 6.82
C ALA A 178 -5.12 -19.75 6.76
N PRO A 179 -4.34 -20.14 7.78
CA PRO A 179 -2.88 -20.10 7.70
C PRO A 179 -2.40 -20.89 6.49
N ARG A 180 -1.45 -20.33 5.73
CA ARG A 180 -0.83 -21.05 4.60
C ARG A 180 0.34 -21.91 5.06
N VAL A 181 1.08 -21.44 6.06
CA VAL A 181 2.24 -22.13 6.63
C VAL A 181 2.08 -22.24 8.15
N PRO A 182 2.08 -23.45 8.73
CA PRO A 182 2.00 -23.64 10.18
C PRO A 182 3.12 -22.88 10.92
N GLY A 183 2.77 -22.22 12.02
CA GLY A 183 3.73 -21.50 12.87
C GLY A 183 4.23 -20.17 12.31
N ARG A 184 3.83 -19.77 11.09
CA ARG A 184 4.22 -18.51 10.47
C ARG A 184 3.34 -17.36 10.99
N ALA A 185 3.92 -16.16 11.09
CA ALA A 185 3.19 -14.93 11.32
C ALA A 185 2.64 -14.41 9.99
N GLU A 186 1.32 -14.51 9.81
CA GLU A 186 0.62 -14.15 8.58
C GLU A 186 -0.36 -12.99 8.79
N LEU A 187 -0.62 -12.28 7.70
CA LEU A 187 -1.56 -11.17 7.65
C LEU A 187 -2.49 -11.36 6.44
N ARG A 188 -3.78 -11.10 6.65
CA ARG A 188 -4.78 -10.97 5.59
C ARG A 188 -5.36 -9.57 5.62
N LEU A 189 -5.27 -8.86 4.50
CA LEU A 189 -5.99 -7.62 4.28
C LEU A 189 -7.17 -7.90 3.36
N ILE A 190 -8.37 -7.50 3.78
CA ILE A 190 -9.62 -7.90 3.14
C ILE A 190 -10.43 -6.64 2.85
N THR A 191 -10.97 -6.55 1.64
CA THR A 191 -11.92 -5.51 1.24
C THR A 191 -12.93 -6.05 0.22
N CYS A 192 -13.98 -5.27 -0.06
CA CYS A 192 -14.92 -5.57 -1.15
C CYS A 192 -14.24 -5.49 -2.52
N GLY A 193 -14.78 -6.16 -3.52
CA GLY A 193 -14.30 -6.07 -4.91
C GLY A 193 -15.23 -6.70 -5.92
N GLY A 194 -14.76 -6.85 -7.15
CA GLY A 194 -15.61 -7.23 -8.29
C GLY A 194 -16.55 -6.09 -8.69
N ASP A 195 -17.58 -6.43 -9.45
CA ASP A 195 -18.59 -5.46 -9.88
C ASP A 195 -19.54 -5.10 -8.75
N PHE A 196 -20.07 -3.87 -8.78
CA PHE A 196 -21.16 -3.44 -7.92
C PHE A 196 -22.51 -3.76 -8.59
N ARG A 197 -23.32 -4.64 -7.98
CA ARG A 197 -24.63 -5.07 -8.47
C ARG A 197 -25.57 -5.27 -7.29
N ASP A 198 -26.84 -4.90 -7.45
CA ASP A 198 -27.89 -5.10 -6.42
C ASP A 198 -27.52 -4.53 -5.04
N GLY A 199 -26.85 -3.38 -5.02
CA GLY A 199 -26.44 -2.71 -3.78
C GLY A 199 -25.22 -3.32 -3.09
N ALA A 200 -24.51 -4.27 -3.71
CA ALA A 200 -23.34 -4.90 -3.13
C ALA A 200 -22.23 -5.22 -4.15
N TYR A 201 -21.01 -5.32 -3.64
CA TYR A 201 -19.88 -5.84 -4.40
C TYR A 201 -19.96 -7.37 -4.53
N THR A 202 -19.67 -7.88 -5.72
CA THR A 202 -19.82 -9.31 -6.06
C THR A 202 -18.68 -10.19 -5.56
N ALA A 203 -17.57 -9.61 -5.09
CA ALA A 203 -16.39 -10.33 -4.60
C ALA A 203 -15.75 -9.67 -3.38
N ASN A 204 -14.76 -10.36 -2.81
CA ASN A 204 -13.82 -9.84 -1.84
C ASN A 204 -12.41 -9.92 -2.40
N VAL A 205 -11.59 -8.90 -2.17
CA VAL A 205 -10.15 -8.92 -2.43
C VAL A 205 -9.46 -9.33 -1.15
N VAL A 206 -8.64 -10.39 -1.22
CA VAL A 206 -7.85 -10.91 -0.10
C VAL A 206 -6.37 -10.84 -0.45
N VAL A 207 -5.65 -9.97 0.23
CA VAL A 207 -4.19 -9.87 0.15
C VAL A 207 -3.60 -10.75 1.25
N SER A 208 -2.76 -11.71 0.86
CA SER A 208 -1.97 -12.54 1.77
C SER A 208 -0.57 -11.96 1.91
N ALA A 209 -0.11 -11.78 3.14
CA ALA A 209 1.24 -11.36 3.45
C ALA A 209 1.79 -12.15 4.64
N TYR A 210 3.11 -12.21 4.77
CA TYR A 210 3.79 -12.87 5.88
C TYR A 210 4.91 -11.99 6.44
N LEU A 211 5.22 -12.18 7.72
CA LEU A 211 6.23 -11.39 8.42
C LEU A 211 7.62 -11.66 7.81
N THR A 212 8.33 -10.58 7.49
CA THR A 212 9.67 -10.62 6.87
C THR A 212 10.69 -9.79 7.64
N GLY A 213 10.26 -9.05 8.65
CA GLY A 213 11.15 -8.39 9.61
C GLY A 213 10.40 -7.56 10.63
N SER A 214 11.14 -6.97 11.54
CA SER A 214 10.64 -5.96 12.47
C SER A 214 11.64 -4.83 12.67
N THR A 215 11.22 -3.76 13.33
CA THR A 215 12.10 -2.66 13.75
C THR A 215 11.62 -2.16 15.08
N GLY A 216 12.56 -1.85 15.97
CA GLY A 216 12.36 -1.34 17.31
C GLY A 216 13.71 -0.92 17.86
#